data_AF-A0A8C9MB50-F1
#
_entry.id   AF-A0A8C9MB50-F1
#
_cell.length_a   1.000
_cell.length_b   1.000
_cell.length_c   1.000
_cell.angle_alpha   90.00
_cell.angle_beta   90.00
_cell.angle_gamma   90.00
#
_symmetry.space_group_name_H-M   'P 1'
#
loop_
_entity.id
_entity.type
_entity.pdbx_description
1 polymer ?
#
loop_
_entity_poly.entity_id
_entity_poly.type
_entity_poly.pdbx_seq_one_letter_code
_entity_poly.pdbx_strand_id
1 'polypeptide(L)'
;MAAPAVKAARGWPVLALGVRNRLLRFPGLTQVRGSRYGPEYKDPQVDKEYYRKPLAELTEEEKYERELRKTQHIKAAPASKTSSVFEDPVISKFTNMIMKGGNKVLARSLMAQTLEAVKRKQFEKYHAASAEERASIERNPYTIFHQALKNCEPVIGLVPILRGGHFYQEWSGPERRAAHP
;
A
#
# COMPACT_ATOMS: atom_id res chain seq x y z
N MET A 1 68.25 -1.54 -58.06
CA MET A 1 69.36 -1.60 -57.07
C MET A 1 68.75 -1.40 -55.68
N ALA A 2 69.06 -2.32 -54.76
CA ALA A 2 68.85 -2.30 -53.30
C ALA A 2 67.41 -2.35 -52.72
N ALA A 3 67.16 -3.42 -51.95
CA ALA A 3 66.03 -3.65 -51.02
C ALA A 3 66.48 -3.29 -49.57
N PRO A 4 65.82 -3.70 -48.44
CA PRO A 4 64.41 -4.02 -48.09
C PRO A 4 63.97 -3.39 -46.72
N ALA A 5 62.75 -3.70 -46.23
CA ALA A 5 62.39 -4.13 -44.84
C ALA A 5 60.91 -3.78 -44.49
N VAL A 6 59.96 -4.73 -44.49
CA VAL A 6 59.50 -5.56 -43.33
C VAL A 6 58.74 -4.72 -42.29
N LYS A 7 57.42 -4.82 -42.04
CA LYS A 7 56.65 -5.92 -41.42
C LYS A 7 55.16 -5.49 -41.43
N ALA A 8 54.22 -6.34 -41.87
CA ALA A 8 52.81 -6.18 -41.54
C ALA A 8 52.34 -7.44 -40.81
N ALA A 9 51.85 -7.23 -39.59
CA ALA A 9 51.54 -8.27 -38.62
C ALA A 9 50.26 -9.03 -38.97
N ARG A 10 50.26 -10.30 -38.56
CA ARG A 10 49.26 -11.33 -38.81
C ARG A 10 47.94 -11.00 -38.09
N GLY A 11 46.83 -10.97 -38.83
CA GLY A 11 45.49 -11.06 -38.27
C GLY A 11 45.09 -12.52 -38.08
N TRP A 12 44.83 -12.92 -36.83
CA TRP A 12 44.09 -14.13 -36.50
C TRP A 12 42.71 -13.74 -35.99
N PRO A 13 41.63 -14.46 -36.35
CA PRO A 13 40.31 -14.17 -35.83
C PRO A 13 40.21 -14.74 -34.41
N VAL A 14 40.03 -13.86 -33.43
CA VAL A 14 39.69 -14.27 -32.07
C VAL A 14 38.23 -14.72 -32.08
N LEU A 15 38.05 -16.04 -31.97
CA LEU A 15 36.80 -16.69 -31.57
C LEU A 15 36.33 -16.09 -30.24
N ALA A 16 35.36 -15.17 -30.30
CA ALA A 16 34.61 -14.76 -29.14
C ALA A 16 33.69 -15.91 -28.72
N LEU A 17 34.13 -16.68 -27.73
CA LEU A 17 33.30 -17.60 -26.96
C LEU A 17 32.17 -16.80 -26.30
N GLY A 18 31.05 -16.71 -27.00
CA GLY A 18 29.79 -16.22 -26.45
C GLY A 18 29.32 -17.18 -25.37
N VAL A 19 29.69 -16.90 -24.12
CA VAL A 19 29.04 -17.49 -22.95
C VAL A 19 27.60 -16.97 -22.94
N ARG A 20 26.73 -17.67 -23.67
CA ARG A 20 25.29 -17.55 -23.50
C ARG A 20 25.03 -17.95 -22.06
N ASN A 21 24.83 -16.94 -21.22
CA ASN A 21 24.38 -17.08 -19.85
C ASN A 21 22.97 -17.68 -19.93
N ARG A 22 22.92 -19.01 -20.06
CA ARG A 22 21.71 -19.81 -20.01
C ARG A 22 21.32 -19.81 -18.54
N LEU A 23 20.71 -18.70 -18.12
CA LEU A 23 19.97 -18.65 -16.87
C LEU A 23 19.04 -19.85 -16.92
N LEU A 24 19.39 -20.88 -16.15
CA LEU A 24 18.55 -22.01 -15.86
C LEU A 24 17.28 -21.40 -15.26
N ARG A 25 16.28 -21.15 -16.10
CA ARG A 25 14.92 -20.87 -15.65
C ARG A 25 14.44 -22.17 -15.03
N PHE A 26 14.70 -22.34 -13.73
CA PHE A 26 14.02 -23.34 -12.93
C PHE A 26 12.51 -23.04 -13.01
N PRO A 27 11.71 -23.91 -13.65
CA PRO A 27 10.27 -23.75 -13.64
C PRO A 27 9.79 -24.11 -12.23
N GLY A 28 9.60 -23.09 -11.40
CA GLY A 28 9.24 -23.25 -9.98
C GLY A 28 9.46 -21.99 -9.14
N LEU A 29 10.33 -21.07 -9.60
CA LEU A 29 10.56 -19.77 -8.96
C LEU A 29 9.67 -18.64 -9.51
N THR A 30 8.79 -18.92 -10.46
CA THR A 30 7.68 -18.00 -10.76
C THR A 30 6.69 -18.10 -9.61
N GLN A 31 6.74 -17.13 -8.70
CA GLN A 31 5.68 -16.91 -7.73
C GLN A 31 4.38 -16.70 -8.51
N VAL A 32 3.61 -17.78 -8.67
CA VAL A 32 2.22 -17.69 -9.09
C VAL A 32 1.56 -16.74 -8.09
N ARG A 33 0.80 -15.76 -8.59
CA ARG A 33 -0.04 -14.86 -7.78
C ARG A 33 -1.19 -15.62 -7.07
N GLY A 34 -0.90 -16.80 -6.51
CA GLY A 34 -1.82 -17.59 -5.72
C GLY A 34 -1.63 -17.28 -4.24
N SER A 35 -2.73 -17.22 -3.49
CA SER A 35 -2.67 -17.26 -2.04
C SER A 35 -2.12 -18.62 -1.59
N ARG A 36 -1.17 -18.62 -0.66
CA ARG A 36 -0.71 -19.87 -0.03
C ARG A 36 -1.76 -20.46 0.92
N TYR A 37 -2.63 -19.62 1.47
CA TYR A 37 -3.74 -20.05 2.30
C TYR A 37 -4.89 -20.56 1.42
N GLY A 38 -5.49 -21.68 1.83
CA GLY A 38 -6.71 -22.22 1.21
C GLY A 38 -7.95 -21.37 1.53
N PRO A 39 -9.08 -21.62 0.84
CA PRO A 39 -10.31 -20.83 0.99
C PRO A 39 -10.95 -20.94 2.39
N GLU A 40 -10.63 -22.00 3.13
CA GLU A 40 -11.11 -22.24 4.49
C GLU A 40 -10.52 -21.27 5.52
N TYR A 41 -9.35 -20.70 5.22
CA TYR A 41 -8.64 -19.83 6.15
C TYR A 41 -9.32 -18.47 6.30
N LYS A 42 -9.69 -18.14 7.53
CA LYS A 42 -10.25 -16.82 7.87
C LYS A 42 -9.16 -15.82 8.21
N ASP A 43 -9.46 -14.54 7.97
CA ASP A 43 -8.55 -13.46 8.29
C ASP A 43 -8.46 -13.27 9.82
N PRO A 44 -7.28 -12.90 10.34
CA PRO A 44 -7.07 -12.69 11.75
C PRO A 44 -7.76 -11.41 12.20
N GLN A 45 -8.41 -11.46 13.36
CA GLN A 45 -8.94 -10.27 14.00
C GLN A 45 -7.90 -9.72 14.97
N VAL A 46 -7.44 -8.50 14.68
CA VAL A 46 -6.33 -7.85 15.41
C VAL A 46 -6.82 -6.98 16.56
N ASP A 47 -8.09 -6.55 16.50
CA ASP A 47 -8.68 -5.60 17.45
C ASP A 47 -8.85 -6.24 18.82
N LYS A 48 -8.17 -5.66 19.83
CA LYS A 48 -8.19 -6.16 21.21
C LYS A 48 -9.56 -5.97 21.87
N GLU A 49 -10.25 -4.89 21.51
CA GLU A 49 -11.55 -4.52 22.09
C GLU A 49 -12.61 -5.57 21.80
N TYR A 50 -12.58 -6.19 20.61
CA TYR A 50 -13.49 -7.27 20.24
C TYR A 50 -13.46 -8.42 21.25
N TYR A 51 -12.27 -8.85 21.68
CA TYR A 51 -12.10 -9.95 22.62
C TYR A 51 -12.41 -9.57 24.06
N ARG A 52 -12.31 -8.29 24.41
CA ARG A 52 -12.57 -7.78 25.76
C ARG A 52 -14.05 -7.59 26.07
N LYS A 53 -14.93 -7.62 25.05
CA LYS A 53 -16.38 -7.51 25.25
C LYS A 53 -16.91 -8.61 26.18
N PRO A 54 -17.60 -8.28 27.29
CA PRO A 54 -18.13 -9.25 28.23
C PRO A 54 -19.29 -10.04 27.63
N LEU A 55 -19.45 -11.31 28.03
CA LEU A 55 -20.46 -12.23 27.48
C LEU A 55 -21.92 -11.74 27.61
N ALA A 56 -22.19 -10.86 28.57
CA ALA A 56 -23.51 -10.26 28.78
C ALA A 56 -23.92 -9.29 27.66
N GLU A 57 -22.94 -8.63 27.03
CA GLU A 57 -23.16 -7.68 25.94
C GLU A 57 -23.17 -8.35 24.55
N LEU A 58 -22.76 -9.61 24.47
CA LEU A 58 -22.74 -10.33 23.20
C LEU A 58 -24.13 -10.80 22.78
N THR A 59 -24.44 -10.53 21.53
CA THR A 59 -25.58 -11.14 20.82
C THR A 59 -25.39 -12.64 20.66
N GLU A 60 -26.49 -13.37 20.44
CA GLU A 60 -26.44 -14.83 20.20
C GLU A 60 -25.62 -15.18 18.96
N GLU A 61 -25.73 -14.36 17.90
CA GLU A 61 -24.97 -14.49 16.67
C GLU A 61 -23.45 -14.33 16.91
N GLU A 62 -23.04 -13.28 17.62
CA GLU A 62 -21.63 -13.05 17.93
C GLU A 62 -21.04 -14.16 18.82
N LYS A 63 -21.85 -14.75 19.72
CA LYS A 63 -21.44 -15.91 20.53
C LYS A 63 -21.18 -17.12 19.63
N TYR A 64 -22.12 -17.41 18.74
CA TYR A 64 -22.00 -18.50 17.76
C TYR A 64 -20.77 -18.32 16.86
N GLU A 65 -20.54 -17.12 16.32
CA GLU A 65 -19.36 -16.83 15.51
C GLU A 65 -18.06 -17.03 16.29
N ARG A 66 -18.03 -16.59 17.55
CA ARG A 66 -16.85 -16.71 18.41
C ARG A 66 -16.55 -18.18 18.75
N GLU A 67 -17.57 -19.02 18.86
CA GLU A 67 -17.42 -20.47 19.01
C GLU A 67 -16.93 -21.12 17.72
N LEU A 68 -17.52 -20.77 16.58
CA LEU A 68 -17.14 -21.26 15.27
C LEU A 68 -15.67 -20.94 14.95
N ARG A 69 -15.19 -19.74 15.33
CA ARG A 69 -13.80 -19.33 15.12
C ARG A 69 -12.78 -20.10 15.97
N LYS A 70 -13.20 -20.83 17.02
CA LYS A 70 -12.27 -21.66 17.82
C LYS A 70 -11.76 -22.88 17.03
N THR A 71 -12.56 -23.40 16.10
CA THR A 71 -12.22 -24.59 15.31
C THR A 71 -11.73 -24.25 13.90
N GLN A 72 -12.06 -23.06 13.39
CA GLN A 72 -11.63 -22.62 12.06
C GLN A 72 -10.13 -22.34 11.98
N HIS A 73 -9.56 -22.58 10.80
CA HIS A 73 -8.19 -22.19 10.47
C HIS A 73 -8.10 -20.67 10.30
N ILE A 74 -7.17 -20.02 11.03
CA ILE A 74 -6.95 -18.57 10.98
C ILE A 74 -5.58 -18.30 10.34
N LYS A 75 -5.52 -17.31 9.43
CA LYS A 75 -4.25 -16.89 8.81
C LYS A 75 -3.34 -16.21 9.84
N ALA A 76 -2.03 -16.22 9.57
CA ALA A 76 -1.10 -15.42 10.36
C ALA A 76 -1.39 -13.92 10.24
N ALA A 77 -1.26 -13.20 11.35
CA ALA A 77 -1.39 -11.75 11.38
C ALA A 77 -0.34 -11.10 10.45
N PRO A 78 -0.74 -10.13 9.61
CA PRO A 78 0.21 -9.47 8.73
C PRO A 78 1.16 -8.58 9.54
N ALA A 79 2.46 -8.60 9.25
CA ALA A 79 3.46 -7.80 9.95
C ALA A 79 3.26 -6.27 9.86
N SER A 80 2.35 -5.82 8.99
CA SER A 80 2.02 -4.39 8.85
C SER A 80 0.88 -3.94 9.74
N LYS A 81 0.07 -4.84 10.31
CA LYS A 81 -1.04 -4.51 11.20
C LYS A 81 -0.76 -4.99 12.62
N THR A 82 -0.98 -4.11 13.58
CA THR A 82 -0.73 -4.34 15.01
C THR A 82 -1.96 -3.95 15.82
N SER A 83 -2.11 -4.49 17.02
CA SER A 83 -3.15 -4.12 17.99
C SER A 83 -2.81 -2.85 18.78
N SER A 84 -1.93 -2.00 18.25
CA SER A 84 -1.51 -0.76 18.90
C SER A 84 -2.56 0.32 18.70
N VAL A 85 -2.82 1.11 19.74
CA VAL A 85 -3.78 2.23 19.70
C VAL A 85 -3.31 3.37 18.77
N PHE A 86 -2.00 3.46 18.53
CA PHE A 86 -1.42 4.47 17.64
C PHE A 86 -1.44 4.07 16.16
N GLU A 87 -1.89 2.85 15.84
CA GLU A 87 -1.95 2.40 14.47
C GLU A 87 -3.24 2.86 13.80
N ASP A 88 -3.10 3.69 12.77
CA ASP A 88 -4.22 4.15 11.95
C ASP A 88 -4.22 3.41 10.59
N PRO A 89 -5.31 2.69 10.24
CA PRO A 89 -5.38 1.94 8.99
C PRO A 89 -5.33 2.84 7.75
N VAL A 90 -5.83 4.08 7.83
CA VAL A 90 -5.83 5.03 6.70
C VAL A 90 -4.40 5.51 6.43
N ILE A 91 -3.65 5.85 7.48
CA ILE A 91 -2.24 6.24 7.36
C ILE A 91 -1.38 5.06 6.89
N SER A 92 -1.63 3.86 7.41
CA SER A 92 -0.93 2.65 6.97
C SER A 92 -1.17 2.39 5.48
N LYS A 93 -2.42 2.54 5.01
CA LYS A 93 -2.77 2.41 3.58
C LYS A 93 -2.10 3.49 2.73
N PHE A 94 -2.15 4.75 3.14
CA PHE A 94 -1.53 5.85 2.41
C PHE A 94 0.00 5.72 2.36
N THR A 95 0.62 5.26 3.46
CA THR A 95 2.06 4.95 3.50
C THR A 95 2.41 3.87 2.47
N ASN A 96 1.57 2.83 2.34
CA ASN A 96 1.77 1.80 1.31
C ASN A 96 1.59 2.34 -0.12
N MET A 97 0.74 3.35 -0.33
CA MET A 97 0.53 3.99 -1.65
C MET A 97 1.73 4.85 -2.08
N ILE A 98 2.38 5.54 -1.14
CA ILE A 98 3.59 6.35 -1.41
C ILE A 98 4.83 5.46 -1.60
N MET A 99 4.84 4.27 -0.99
CA MET A 99 5.96 3.34 -1.05
C MET A 99 6.29 2.94 -2.49
N LYS A 100 7.56 3.11 -2.87
CA LYS A 100 8.10 2.66 -4.16
C LYS A 100 9.13 1.54 -3.94
N GLY A 101 9.10 0.53 -4.81
CA GLY A 101 10.09 -0.56 -4.79
C GLY A 101 10.14 -1.37 -3.49
N GLY A 102 9.05 -1.41 -2.71
CA GLY A 102 9.01 -2.12 -1.43
C GLY A 102 9.77 -1.44 -0.27
N ASN A 103 10.29 -0.21 -0.46
CA ASN A 103 11.01 0.49 0.60
C ASN A 103 10.05 1.13 1.63
N LYS A 104 9.58 0.31 2.56
CA LYS A 104 8.62 0.73 3.60
C LYS A 104 9.24 1.65 4.66
N VAL A 105 10.54 1.52 4.92
CA VAL A 105 11.26 2.35 5.90
C VAL A 105 11.24 3.81 5.45
N LEU A 106 11.61 4.06 4.18
CA LEU A 106 11.58 5.41 3.60
C LEU A 106 10.16 5.99 3.55
N ALA A 107 9.18 5.19 3.12
CA ALA A 107 7.79 5.67 3.07
C ALA A 107 7.28 6.08 4.46
N ARG A 108 7.61 5.30 5.49
CA ARG A 108 7.26 5.61 6.89
C ARG A 108 7.98 6.86 7.39
N SER A 109 9.26 7.04 7.08
CA SER A 109 9.99 8.25 7.50
C SER A 109 9.43 9.51 6.84
N LEU A 110 9.08 9.45 5.55
CA LEU A 110 8.46 10.58 4.85
C LEU A 110 7.08 10.92 5.42
N MET A 111 6.27 9.91 5.75
CA MET A 111 4.98 10.12 6.42
C MET A 111 5.17 10.77 7.79
N ALA A 112 6.11 10.28 8.60
CA ALA A 112 6.40 10.85 9.92
C ALA A 112 6.84 12.32 9.82
N GLN A 113 7.75 12.64 8.90
CA GLN A 113 8.19 14.01 8.61
C GLN A 113 7.03 14.90 8.16
N THR A 114 6.08 14.36 7.39
CA THR A 114 4.91 15.10 6.92
C THR A 114 3.98 15.46 8.08
N LEU A 115 3.65 14.48 8.93
CA LEU A 115 2.83 14.72 10.12
C LEU A 115 3.51 15.69 11.09
N GLU A 116 4.83 15.60 11.24
CA GLU A 116 5.63 16.53 12.02
C GLU A 116 5.57 17.94 11.45
N ALA A 117 5.78 18.11 10.15
CA ALA A 117 5.73 19.41 9.47
C ALA A 117 4.34 20.05 9.56
N VAL A 118 3.26 19.27 9.40
CA VAL A 118 1.88 19.74 9.60
C VAL A 118 1.70 20.22 11.03
N LYS A 119 2.14 19.45 12.02
CA LYS A 119 2.05 19.83 13.42
C LYS A 119 2.83 21.11 13.72
N ARG A 120 4.08 21.22 13.26
CA ARG A 120 4.92 22.43 13.45
C ARG A 120 4.25 23.68 12.87
N LYS A 121 3.79 23.61 11.62
CA LYS A 121 3.09 24.73 10.96
C LYS A 121 1.82 25.15 11.69
N GLN A 122 1.03 24.20 12.20
CA GLN A 122 -0.17 24.53 12.96
C GLN A 122 0.15 25.17 14.31
N PHE A 123 1.24 24.75 14.96
CA PHE A 123 1.72 25.38 16.19
C PHE A 123 2.25 26.80 15.96
N GLU A 124 3.02 27.02 14.89
CA GLU A 124 3.45 28.35 14.48
C GLU A 124 2.25 29.27 14.26
N LYS A 125 1.23 28.79 13.53
CA LYS A 125 -0.03 29.52 13.33
C LYS A 125 -0.76 29.81 14.64
N TYR A 126 -0.84 28.84 15.54
CA TYR A 126 -1.49 28.99 16.84
C TYR A 126 -0.82 30.07 17.70
N HIS A 127 0.52 30.11 17.73
CA HIS A 127 1.26 31.09 18.50
C HIS A 127 1.14 32.50 17.91
N ALA A 128 1.09 32.63 16.58
CA ALA A 128 0.90 33.90 15.89
C ALA A 128 -0.54 34.46 15.96
N ALA A 129 -1.53 33.60 16.19
CA ALA A 129 -2.95 33.95 16.19
C ALA A 129 -3.41 34.66 17.48
N SER A 130 -4.51 35.42 17.37
CA SER A 130 -5.20 36.07 18.49
C SER A 130 -5.97 35.06 19.35
N ALA A 131 -6.44 35.47 20.54
CA ALA A 131 -7.09 34.55 21.48
C ALA A 131 -8.35 33.85 20.93
N GLU A 132 -9.10 34.53 20.07
CA GLU A 132 -10.33 34.00 19.47
C GLU A 132 -10.02 32.98 18.36
N GLU A 133 -9.04 33.28 17.51
CA GLU A 133 -8.60 32.39 16.42
C GLU A 133 -7.90 31.14 16.95
N ARG A 134 -7.25 31.21 18.11
CA ARG A 134 -6.61 30.05 18.74
C ARG A 134 -7.58 28.92 19.04
N ALA A 135 -8.84 29.22 19.33
CA ALA A 135 -9.84 28.21 19.63
C ALA A 135 -10.31 27.44 18.38
N SER A 136 -10.22 28.05 17.20
CA SER A 136 -10.65 27.43 15.93
C SER A 136 -9.53 26.65 15.21
N ILE A 137 -8.28 26.82 15.62
CA ILE A 137 -7.13 26.14 15.01
C ILE A 137 -7.01 24.71 15.54
N GLU A 138 -7.32 23.75 14.66
CA GLU A 138 -7.04 22.34 14.90
C GLU A 138 -5.54 22.07 14.84
N ARG A 139 -4.99 21.43 15.87
CA ARG A 139 -3.54 21.15 16.01
C ARG A 139 -3.17 19.69 15.82
N ASN A 140 -4.16 18.80 15.81
CA ASN A 140 -3.92 17.38 15.67
C ASN A 140 -3.68 17.03 14.19
N PRO A 141 -2.50 16.53 13.81
CA PRO A 141 -2.20 16.24 12.41
C PRO A 141 -3.06 15.10 11.85
N TYR A 142 -3.53 14.17 12.69
CA TYR A 142 -4.37 13.05 12.26
C TYR A 142 -5.75 13.54 11.81
N THR A 143 -6.42 14.38 12.59
CA THR A 143 -7.75 14.92 12.25
C THR A 143 -7.69 15.78 10.99
N ILE A 144 -6.65 16.61 10.86
CA ILE A 144 -6.41 17.40 9.65
C ILE A 144 -6.22 16.49 8.44
N PHE A 145 -5.44 15.41 8.56
CA PHE A 145 -5.21 14.47 7.47
C PHE A 145 -6.51 13.77 7.03
N HIS A 146 -7.29 13.25 7.99
CA HIS A 146 -8.58 12.62 7.70
C HIS A 146 -9.57 13.60 7.06
N GLN A 147 -9.65 14.81 7.58
CA GLN A 147 -10.54 15.83 7.03
C GLN A 147 -10.10 16.26 5.63
N ALA A 148 -8.80 16.42 5.40
CA ALA A 148 -8.27 16.73 4.08
C ALA A 148 -8.62 15.64 3.06
N LEU A 149 -8.49 14.35 3.44
CA LEU A 149 -8.86 13.25 2.56
C LEU A 149 -10.36 13.24 2.24
N LYS A 150 -11.23 13.44 3.24
CA LYS A 150 -12.68 13.54 3.04
C LYS A 150 -13.04 14.69 2.11
N ASN A 151 -12.40 15.84 2.27
CA ASN A 151 -12.64 17.01 1.43
C ASN A 151 -12.16 16.78 -0.02
N CYS A 152 -11.13 15.95 -0.22
CA CYS A 152 -10.62 15.60 -1.54
C CYS A 152 -11.37 14.42 -2.19
N GLU A 153 -12.32 13.79 -1.51
CA GLU A 153 -13.04 12.62 -2.02
C GLU A 153 -14.08 13.04 -3.07
N PRO A 154 -13.94 12.62 -4.35
CA PRO A 154 -14.90 13.00 -5.38
C PRO A 154 -16.18 12.19 -5.25
N VAL A 155 -17.32 12.86 -5.14
CA VAL A 155 -18.65 12.24 -5.02
C VAL A 155 -19.05 11.48 -6.29
N ILE A 156 -18.68 11.99 -7.47
CA ILE A 156 -19.02 11.39 -8.75
C ILE A 156 -17.75 10.98 -9.49
N GLY A 157 -17.80 9.87 -10.22
CA GLY A 157 -16.74 9.45 -11.13
C GLY A 157 -17.31 9.06 -12.49
N LEU A 158 -16.45 9.05 -13.51
CA LEU A 158 -16.83 8.68 -14.87
C LEU A 158 -16.35 7.26 -15.17
N VAL A 159 -17.23 6.45 -15.77
CA VAL A 159 -16.87 5.11 -16.26
C VAL A 159 -17.05 5.08 -17.77
N PRO A 160 -16.03 4.67 -18.54
CA PRO A 160 -16.16 4.52 -19.97
C PRO A 160 -17.01 3.28 -20.30
N ILE A 161 -18.10 3.47 -21.02
CA ILE A 161 -18.97 2.38 -21.48
C ILE A 161 -18.89 2.33 -23.01
N LEU A 162 -18.50 1.17 -23.53
CA LEU A 162 -18.47 0.91 -24.96
C LEU A 162 -19.89 0.63 -25.45
N ARG A 163 -20.41 1.51 -26.34
CA ARG A 163 -21.67 1.29 -27.05
C ARG A 163 -21.49 1.69 -28.50
N GLY A 164 -21.86 0.80 -29.43
CA GLY A 164 -21.80 1.08 -30.87
C GLY A 164 -20.41 1.45 -31.38
N GLY A 165 -19.33 0.90 -30.81
CA GLY A 165 -17.95 1.21 -31.20
C GLY A 165 -17.38 2.51 -30.63
N HIS A 166 -18.15 3.27 -29.86
CA HIS A 166 -17.70 4.48 -29.17
C HIS A 166 -17.71 4.31 -27.65
N PHE A 167 -16.78 4.99 -26.97
CA PHE A 167 -16.73 5.05 -25.52
C PHE A 167 -17.43 6.30 -25.02
N TYR A 168 -18.46 6.11 -24.19
CA TYR A 168 -19.17 7.19 -23.53
C TYR A 168 -18.76 7.24 -22.06
N GLN A 169 -18.52 8.45 -21.54
CA GLN A 169 -18.28 8.66 -20.12
C GLN A 169 -19.62 8.84 -19.42
N GLU A 170 -20.07 7.80 -18.74
CA GLU A 170 -21.30 7.84 -17.95
C GLU A 170 -20.99 8.17 -16.50
N TRP A 171 -21.85 8.98 -15.89
CA TRP A 171 -21.76 9.29 -14.46
C TRP A 171 -22.04 8.03 -13.65
N SER A 172 -21.08 7.68 -12.80
CA SER A 172 -21.16 6.55 -11.89
C SER A 172 -21.12 7.05 -10.44
N GLY A 173 -21.99 6.47 -9.61
CA GLY A 173 -21.92 6.64 -8.17
C GLY A 173 -20.59 6.10 -7.62
N PRO A 174 -20.19 6.50 -6.40
CA PRO A 174 -18.91 6.12 -5.80
C PRO A 174 -18.71 4.60 -5.69
N GLU A 175 -19.79 3.84 -5.53
CA GLU A 175 -19.76 2.39 -5.31
C GLU A 175 -19.46 1.59 -6.59
N ARG A 176 -19.88 2.09 -7.77
CA ARG A 176 -19.60 1.42 -9.06
C ARG A 176 -18.14 1.57 -9.51
N ARG A 177 -17.38 2.50 -8.90
CA ARG A 177 -15.94 2.67 -9.19
C ARG A 177 -15.07 1.56 -8.63
N ALA A 178 -15.48 0.90 -7.54
CA ALA A 178 -14.68 -0.15 -6.91
C ALA A 178 -14.75 -1.51 -7.64
N ALA A 179 -15.70 -1.67 -8.57
CA ALA A 179 -16.01 -2.94 -9.23
C ALA A 179 -15.21 -3.21 -10.52
N HIS A 180 -14.43 -2.23 -11.01
CA HIS A 180 -13.61 -2.38 -12.21
C HIS A 180 -12.12 -2.16 -11.86
N PRO A 181 -11.30 -3.24 -11.83
CA PRO A 181 -9.85 -3.15 -11.58
C PRO A 181 -9.06 -2.54 -12.74
#